data_AF-A0A212JN80-F1
#
_entry.id   AF-A0A212JN80-F1
#
_cell.length_a   1.000
_cell.length_b   1.000
_cell.length_c   1.000
_cell.angle_alpha   90.00
_cell.angle_beta   90.00
_cell.angle_gamma   90.00
#
_symmetry.space_group_name_H-M   'P 1'
#
loop_
_entity.id
_entity.type
_entity.pdbx_description
1 polymer ?
#
loop_
_entity_poly.entity_id
_entity_poly.type
_entity_poly.pdbx_seq_one_letter_code
_entity_poly.pdbx_strand_id
1 'polypeptide(L)'
;MSYNNKKASIEPQSAEKLTEELQKCVELQEVMKGVNTHWRKTGTCMGAPGITDTQAAKLDEKIRTSSYSWERQPFPSYDLTNNNSQIKRLEQKLSEVSRGFAGWEFAGGYAEANTEMNRLQLFFDEKPDEQQRAVLKAGGFKWAPSQDAWQRQLTDNAIYSAGRIDFIKPSDGKTVREHQPKLPARDGGAR
;
A
#
# COMPACT_ATOMS: atom_id res chain seq x y z
N MET A 1 19.79 0.61 -11.70
CA MET A 1 18.58 0.01 -11.08
C MET A 1 17.42 0.20 -12.03
N SER A 2 16.79 -0.88 -12.50
CA SER A 2 15.63 -0.78 -13.39
C SER A 2 14.41 -0.34 -12.58
N TYR A 3 13.86 0.83 -12.89
CA TYR A 3 12.59 1.28 -12.33
C TYR A 3 11.49 0.36 -12.87
N ASN A 4 11.20 -0.68 -12.10
CA ASN A 4 10.18 -1.67 -12.42
C ASN A 4 8.81 -1.01 -12.22
N ASN A 5 8.38 -0.19 -13.18
CA ASN A 5 7.04 0.36 -13.25
C ASN A 5 6.09 -0.76 -13.72
N LYS A 6 6.02 -1.86 -12.95
CA LYS A 6 5.03 -2.90 -13.15
C LYS A 6 3.68 -2.24 -12.88
N LYS A 7 2.79 -2.25 -13.88
CA LYS A 7 1.37 -1.93 -13.68
C LYS A 7 0.92 -2.66 -12.42
N ALA A 8 0.31 -1.94 -11.48
CA ALA A 8 -0.27 -2.54 -10.29
C ALA A 8 -1.18 -3.69 -10.73
N SER A 9 -0.85 -4.91 -10.30
CA SER A 9 -1.70 -6.07 -10.53
C SER A 9 -3.06 -5.77 -9.95
N ILE A 10 -4.10 -5.85 -10.80
CA ILE A 10 -5.48 -5.63 -10.41
C ILE A 10 -5.99 -6.77 -9.52
N GLU A 11 -5.26 -7.89 -9.48
CA GLU A 11 -5.59 -9.05 -8.66
C GLU A 11 -5.54 -8.74 -7.16
N PRO A 12 -6.55 -9.22 -6.40
CA PRO A 12 -6.50 -9.18 -4.94
C PRO A 12 -5.31 -10.03 -4.48
N GLN A 13 -4.32 -9.37 -3.88
CA GLN A 13 -3.27 -10.11 -3.17
C GLN A 13 -3.89 -10.67 -1.89
N SER A 14 -3.76 -11.98 -1.67
CA SER A 14 -4.19 -12.61 -0.43
C SER A 14 -3.38 -12.05 0.76
N ALA A 15 -4.00 -12.01 1.95
CA ALA A 15 -3.35 -11.54 3.17
C ALA A 15 -2.04 -12.30 3.46
N GLU A 16 -2.00 -13.59 3.12
CA GLU A 16 -0.80 -14.45 3.21
C GLU A 16 0.35 -13.92 2.36
N LYS A 17 0.11 -13.68 1.06
CA LYS A 17 1.13 -13.15 0.14
C LYS A 17 1.65 -11.78 0.60
N LEU A 18 0.77 -10.92 1.10
CA LEU A 18 1.16 -9.62 1.66
C LEU A 18 2.03 -9.75 2.91
N THR A 19 1.72 -10.72 3.77
CA THR A 19 2.50 -10.99 4.99
C THR A 19 3.88 -11.53 4.66
N GLU A 20 3.99 -12.46 3.70
CA GLU A 20 5.28 -12.97 3.22
C GLU A 20 6.14 -11.87 2.59
N GLU A 21 5.55 -11.00 1.76
CA GLU A 21 6.27 -9.88 1.15
C GLU A 21 6.75 -8.89 2.22
N LEU A 22 5.90 -8.61 3.22
CA LEU A 22 6.26 -7.76 4.35
C LEU A 22 7.43 -8.33 5.14
N GLN A 23 7.41 -9.63 5.47
CA GLN A 23 8.50 -10.31 6.18
C GLN A 23 9.82 -10.19 5.42
N LYS A 24 9.82 -10.46 4.10
CA LYS A 24 11.02 -10.32 3.26
C LYS A 24 11.56 -8.89 3.27
N CYS A 25 10.69 -7.88 3.19
CA CYS A 25 11.10 -6.48 3.26
C CYS A 25 11.68 -6.11 4.64
N VAL A 26 11.09 -6.62 5.73
CA VAL A 26 11.58 -6.39 7.10
C VAL A 26 12.95 -7.04 7.30
N GLU A 27 13.11 -8.31 6.92
CA GLU A 27 14.40 -9.02 6.99
C GLU A 27 15.46 -8.28 6.17
N LEU A 28 15.13 -7.88 4.94
CA LEU A 28 16.04 -7.10 4.10
C LEU A 28 16.44 -5.77 4.77
N GLN A 29 15.52 -5.10 5.47
CA GLN A 29 15.82 -3.86 6.19
C GLN A 29 16.83 -4.10 7.31
N GLU A 30 16.67 -5.18 8.06
CA GLU A 30 17.59 -5.56 9.15
C GLU A 30 18.97 -5.91 8.61
N VAL A 31 19.03 -6.71 7.54
CA VAL A 31 20.28 -7.05 6.84
C VAL A 31 20.99 -5.78 6.37
N MET A 32 20.30 -4.88 5.65
CA MET A 32 20.91 -3.64 5.15
C MET A 32 21.46 -2.76 6.29
N LYS A 33 20.72 -2.64 7.39
CA LYS A 33 21.18 -1.89 8.58
C LYS A 33 22.37 -2.56 9.24
N GLY A 34 22.34 -3.88 9.38
CA GLY A 34 23.40 -4.71 9.98
C GLY A 34 24.70 -4.59 9.20
N VAL A 35 24.64 -4.81 7.88
CA VAL A 35 25.79 -4.70 6.98
C VAL A 35 26.38 -3.29 6.98
N ASN A 36 25.55 -2.25 6.87
CA ASN A 36 26.05 -0.88 6.95
C ASN A 36 26.71 -0.56 8.29
N THR A 37 26.18 -1.10 9.39
CA THR A 37 26.75 -0.90 10.74
C THR A 37 28.08 -1.61 10.90
N HIS A 38 28.19 -2.84 10.39
CA HIS A 38 29.44 -3.59 10.33
C HIS A 38 30.49 -2.85 9.50
N TRP A 39 30.14 -2.48 8.28
CA TRP A 39 31.04 -1.79 7.36
C TRP A 39 31.57 -0.46 7.93
N ARG A 40 30.74 0.32 8.64
CA ARG A 40 31.20 1.55 9.30
C ARG A 40 32.27 1.31 10.38
N LYS A 41 32.32 0.11 10.97
CA LYS A 41 33.30 -0.26 12.01
C LYS A 41 34.56 -0.89 11.44
N THR A 42 34.41 -1.74 10.42
CA THR A 42 35.50 -2.59 9.89
C THR A 42 36.08 -2.09 8.57
N GLY A 43 35.35 -1.24 7.84
CA GLY A 43 35.71 -0.80 6.49
C GLY A 43 35.49 -1.84 5.39
N THR A 44 34.92 -3.00 5.72
CA THR A 44 34.65 -4.12 4.78
C THR A 44 33.32 -4.79 5.12
N CYS A 45 32.65 -5.35 4.12
CA CYS A 45 31.44 -6.16 4.30
C CYS A 45 31.75 -7.60 4.73
N MET A 46 33.01 -8.05 4.66
CA MET A 46 33.38 -9.42 5.02
C MET A 46 33.06 -9.71 6.49
N GLY A 47 32.38 -10.84 6.75
CA GLY A 47 31.90 -11.20 8.08
C GLY A 47 30.71 -10.37 8.59
N ALA A 48 30.05 -9.57 7.73
CA ALA A 48 28.85 -8.85 8.13
C ALA A 48 27.67 -9.81 8.37
N PRO A 49 26.81 -9.52 9.36
CA PRO A 49 25.66 -10.37 9.68
C PRO A 49 24.62 -10.36 8.56
N GLY A 50 24.00 -11.52 8.32
CA GLY A 50 22.85 -11.66 7.41
C GLY A 50 23.20 -11.68 5.91
N ILE A 51 24.48 -11.76 5.55
CA ILE A 51 24.94 -11.97 4.17
C ILE A 51 26.03 -13.03 4.10
N THR A 52 26.19 -13.67 2.94
CA THR A 52 27.28 -14.62 2.68
C THR A 52 28.57 -13.89 2.32
N ASP A 53 29.71 -14.55 2.48
CA ASP A 53 31.02 -14.00 2.07
C ASP A 53 31.06 -13.61 0.58
N THR A 54 30.36 -14.38 -0.27
CA THR A 54 30.23 -14.07 -1.70
C THR A 54 29.41 -12.81 -1.96
N GLN A 55 28.41 -12.51 -1.14
CA GLN A 55 27.63 -11.27 -1.22
C GLN A 55 28.43 -10.10 -0.66
N ALA A 56 29.15 -10.30 0.45
CA ALA A 56 30.04 -9.32 1.06
C ALA A 56 31.13 -8.86 0.09
N ALA A 57 31.84 -9.80 -0.55
CA ALA A 57 32.86 -9.49 -1.54
C ALA A 57 32.30 -8.68 -2.73
N LYS A 58 31.07 -8.98 -3.17
CA LYS A 58 30.39 -8.21 -4.22
C LYS A 58 30.05 -6.79 -3.79
N LEU A 59 29.64 -6.59 -2.53
CA LEU A 59 29.35 -5.26 -1.98
C LEU A 59 30.64 -4.43 -1.86
N ASP A 60 31.71 -5.02 -1.35
CA ASP A 60 33.01 -4.33 -1.27
C ASP A 60 33.55 -3.98 -2.67
N GLU A 61 33.45 -4.89 -3.63
CA GLU A 61 33.85 -4.61 -5.01
C GLU A 61 32.99 -3.52 -5.65
N LYS A 62 31.67 -3.52 -5.42
CA LYS A 62 30.77 -2.46 -5.86
C LYS A 62 31.17 -1.10 -5.31
N ILE A 63 31.54 -1.01 -4.02
CA ILE A 63 31.99 0.24 -3.42
C ILE A 63 33.32 0.68 -4.04
N ARG A 64 34.28 -0.26 -4.20
CA ARG A 64 35.61 0.01 -4.77
C ARG A 64 35.54 0.50 -6.22
N THR A 65 34.62 -0.05 -6.99
CA THR A 65 34.43 0.26 -8.42
C THR A 65 33.42 1.37 -8.68
N SER A 66 32.71 1.85 -7.65
CA SER A 66 31.73 2.92 -7.84
C SER A 66 32.42 4.22 -8.26
N SER A 67 32.02 4.73 -9.43
CA SER A 67 32.50 6.01 -9.95
C SER A 67 31.94 7.21 -9.18
N TYR A 68 30.94 7.00 -8.32
CA TYR A 68 30.24 8.06 -7.61
C TYR A 68 30.82 8.27 -6.22
N SER A 69 31.38 9.45 -5.97
CA SER A 69 32.06 9.80 -4.72
C SER A 69 31.17 9.74 -3.47
N TRP A 70 29.85 9.72 -3.63
CA TRP A 70 28.86 9.64 -2.54
C TRP A 70 28.36 8.22 -2.25
N GLU A 71 28.67 7.24 -3.10
CA GLU A 71 28.28 5.82 -2.89
C GLU A 71 29.34 5.07 -2.10
N ARG A 72 29.64 5.57 -0.90
CA ARG A 72 30.72 5.04 -0.07
C ARG A 72 30.34 3.90 0.84
N GLN A 73 29.06 3.55 0.94
CA GLN A 73 28.57 2.52 1.86
C GLN A 73 27.85 1.41 1.10
N PRO A 74 27.77 0.18 1.66
CA PRO A 74 27.22 -0.99 0.97
C PRO A 74 25.78 -0.77 0.49
N PHE A 75 24.93 -0.24 1.39
CA PHE A 75 23.56 0.13 1.11
C PHE A 75 23.35 1.63 1.33
N PRO A 76 23.19 2.42 0.26
CA PRO A 76 22.88 3.85 0.35
C PRO A 76 21.64 4.17 1.18
N SER A 77 21.55 5.40 1.68
CA SER A 77 20.41 5.85 2.51
C SER A 77 19.08 5.81 1.76
N TYR A 78 19.09 6.03 0.45
CA TYR A 78 17.89 5.96 -0.39
C TYR A 78 17.34 4.53 -0.48
N ASP A 79 18.18 3.49 -0.50
CA ASP A 79 17.73 2.09 -0.53
C ASP A 79 16.98 1.73 0.77
N LEU A 80 17.56 2.10 1.91
CA LEU A 80 16.92 1.94 3.23
C LEU A 80 15.60 2.69 3.33
N THR A 81 15.54 3.91 2.78
CA THR A 81 14.33 4.76 2.81
C THR A 81 13.23 4.19 1.91
N ASN A 82 13.60 3.71 0.72
CA ASN A 82 12.69 3.11 -0.24
C ASN A 82 12.09 1.80 0.31
N ASN A 83 12.94 0.91 0.86
CA ASN A 83 12.47 -0.34 1.45
C ASN A 83 11.58 -0.08 2.68
N ASN A 84 11.95 0.87 3.55
CA ASN A 84 11.10 1.25 4.68
C ASN A 84 9.74 1.84 4.23
N SER A 85 9.72 2.56 3.11
CA SER A 85 8.46 3.05 2.52
C SER A 85 7.61 1.90 1.97
N GLN A 86 8.24 0.86 1.42
CA GLN A 86 7.55 -0.36 0.99
C GLN A 86 6.98 -1.14 2.18
N ILE A 87 7.73 -1.30 3.28
CA ILE A 87 7.26 -1.90 4.54
C ILE A 87 5.97 -1.21 5.00
N LYS A 88 6.00 0.12 5.15
CA LYS A 88 4.82 0.88 5.59
C LYS A 88 3.61 0.71 4.67
N ARG A 89 3.84 0.66 3.35
CA ARG A 89 2.77 0.42 2.37
C ARG A 89 2.15 -0.96 2.51
N LEU A 90 2.98 -1.99 2.71
CA LEU A 90 2.53 -3.37 2.90
C LEU A 90 1.78 -3.52 4.24
N GLU A 91 2.29 -2.92 5.31
CA GLU A 91 1.60 -2.86 6.61
C GLU A 91 0.21 -2.22 6.48
N GLN A 92 0.13 -1.06 5.82
CA GLN A 92 -1.15 -0.39 5.57
C GLN A 92 -2.10 -1.28 4.77
N LYS A 93 -1.61 -1.89 3.69
CA LYS A 93 -2.43 -2.77 2.85
C LYS A 93 -2.91 -4.02 3.59
N LEU A 94 -2.07 -4.63 4.42
CA LEU A 94 -2.45 -5.76 5.27
C LEU A 94 -3.50 -5.34 6.32
N SER A 95 -3.37 -4.14 6.88
CA SER A 95 -4.37 -3.57 7.78
C SER A 95 -5.72 -3.34 7.07
N GLU A 96 -5.71 -2.84 5.83
CA GLU A 96 -6.92 -2.67 5.03
C GLU A 96 -7.60 -4.01 4.73
N VAL A 97 -6.82 -5.03 4.31
CA VAL A 97 -7.34 -6.37 4.01
C VAL A 97 -7.90 -7.06 5.25
N SER A 98 -7.20 -6.98 6.38
CA SER A 98 -7.63 -7.62 7.64
C SER A 98 -8.87 -6.96 8.26
N ARG A 99 -8.96 -5.63 8.20
CA ARG A 99 -10.12 -4.88 8.71
C ARG A 99 -11.32 -5.01 7.78
N GLY A 100 -11.08 -5.13 6.48
CA GLY A 100 -12.13 -5.07 5.46
C GLY A 100 -12.74 -3.68 5.32
N PHE A 101 -13.79 -3.63 4.50
CA PHE A 101 -14.58 -2.45 4.20
C PHE A 101 -16.04 -2.84 4.13
N ALA A 102 -16.92 -1.88 4.42
CA ALA A 102 -18.36 -2.07 4.37
C ALA A 102 -19.00 -1.15 3.33
N GLY A 103 -20.02 -1.68 2.66
CA GLY A 103 -20.93 -0.92 1.82
C GLY A 103 -21.94 -0.11 2.65
N TRP A 104 -22.71 0.72 1.97
CA TRP A 104 -23.81 1.49 2.58
C TRP A 104 -24.86 1.84 1.53
N GLU A 105 -26.08 2.12 1.96
CA GLU A 105 -27.15 2.62 1.09
C GLU A 105 -27.17 4.15 1.09
N PHE A 106 -27.50 4.75 -0.05
CA PHE A 106 -27.66 6.20 -0.20
C PHE A 106 -28.92 6.52 -1.02
N ALA A 107 -29.29 7.79 -1.11
CA ALA A 107 -30.47 8.19 -1.89
C ALA A 107 -30.24 7.93 -3.39
N GLY A 108 -31.01 7.00 -3.97
CA GLY A 108 -30.93 6.64 -5.39
C GLY A 108 -29.84 5.61 -5.71
N GLY A 109 -29.42 4.78 -4.74
CA GLY A 109 -28.51 3.67 -4.99
C GLY A 109 -27.81 3.12 -3.75
N TYR A 110 -26.73 2.37 -3.96
CA TYR A 110 -25.92 1.79 -2.89
C TYR A 110 -24.45 1.67 -3.27
N ALA A 111 -23.60 1.66 -2.25
CA ALA A 111 -22.18 1.43 -2.35
C ALA A 111 -21.86 0.00 -1.89
N GLU A 112 -21.10 -0.73 -2.70
CA GLU A 112 -20.62 -2.07 -2.39
C GLU A 112 -19.09 -2.08 -2.25
N ALA A 113 -18.62 -2.68 -1.15
CA ALA A 113 -17.21 -2.93 -0.92
C ALA A 113 -16.82 -4.30 -1.51
N ASN A 114 -16.64 -4.36 -2.84
CA ASN A 114 -16.29 -5.60 -3.53
C ASN A 114 -14.81 -5.96 -3.29
N THR A 115 -14.59 -6.85 -2.33
CA THR A 115 -13.27 -7.33 -1.93
C THR A 115 -12.62 -8.22 -2.98
N GLU A 116 -13.41 -8.98 -3.75
CA GLU A 116 -12.89 -9.87 -4.80
C GLU A 116 -12.27 -9.07 -5.95
N MET A 117 -12.94 -8.03 -6.41
CA MET A 117 -12.43 -7.13 -7.45
C MET A 117 -11.51 -6.04 -6.90
N ASN A 118 -11.39 -5.94 -5.58
CA ASN A 118 -10.71 -4.85 -4.89
C ASN A 118 -11.23 -3.48 -5.35
N ARG A 119 -12.56 -3.31 -5.36
CA ARG A 119 -13.26 -2.09 -5.81
C ARG A 119 -14.30 -1.64 -4.82
N LEU A 120 -14.34 -0.33 -4.57
CA LEU A 120 -15.54 0.33 -4.07
C LEU A 120 -16.40 0.65 -5.30
N GLN A 121 -17.57 0.02 -5.38
CA GLN A 121 -18.52 0.17 -6.47
C GLN A 121 -19.73 0.97 -5.99
N LEU A 122 -20.19 1.91 -6.81
CA LEU A 122 -21.38 2.71 -6.59
C LEU A 122 -22.38 2.36 -7.69
N PHE A 123 -23.50 1.78 -7.27
CA PHE A 123 -24.64 1.46 -8.11
C PHE A 123 -25.70 2.53 -7.90
N PHE A 124 -26.30 2.98 -9.00
CA PHE A 124 -27.34 4.00 -8.99
C PHE A 124 -28.60 3.44 -9.65
N ASP A 125 -29.76 3.72 -9.07
CA ASP A 125 -31.06 3.28 -9.59
C ASP A 125 -31.35 3.91 -10.96
N GLU A 126 -30.97 5.18 -11.10
CA GLU A 126 -31.03 5.94 -12.34
C GLU A 126 -29.67 6.47 -12.73
N LYS A 127 -29.46 6.68 -14.03
CA LYS A 127 -28.20 7.22 -14.54
C LYS A 127 -27.92 8.61 -13.93
N PRO A 128 -26.78 8.79 -13.23
CA PRO A 128 -26.44 10.09 -12.68
C PRO A 128 -26.35 11.16 -13.76
N ASP A 129 -26.79 12.38 -13.45
CA ASP A 129 -26.76 13.51 -14.36
C ASP A 129 -25.32 13.97 -14.68
N GLU A 130 -25.16 14.93 -15.58
CA GLU A 130 -23.83 15.38 -15.99
C GLU A 130 -22.99 15.98 -14.85
N GLN A 131 -23.62 16.73 -13.94
CA GLN A 131 -22.95 17.35 -12.80
C GLN A 131 -22.51 16.29 -11.79
N GLN A 132 -23.39 15.34 -11.46
CA GLN A 132 -23.09 14.21 -10.59
C GLN A 132 -21.94 13.36 -11.17
N ARG A 133 -21.96 13.06 -12.48
CA ARG A 133 -20.86 12.35 -13.15
C ARG A 133 -19.54 13.12 -13.09
N ALA A 134 -19.57 14.44 -13.19
CA ALA A 134 -18.36 15.27 -13.06
C ALA A 134 -17.78 15.19 -11.64
N VAL A 135 -18.64 15.24 -10.61
CA VAL A 135 -18.23 15.09 -9.21
C VAL A 135 -17.66 13.69 -8.95
N LEU A 136 -18.27 12.63 -9.48
CA LEU A 136 -17.76 11.25 -9.36
C LEU A 136 -16.35 11.12 -9.96
N LYS A 137 -16.13 11.68 -11.16
CA LYS A 137 -14.80 11.70 -11.80
C LYS A 137 -13.78 12.48 -10.98
N ALA A 138 -14.16 13.65 -10.43
CA ALA A 138 -13.30 14.43 -9.55
C ALA A 138 -12.95 13.68 -8.26
N GLY A 139 -13.87 12.87 -7.73
CA GLY A 139 -13.65 11.93 -6.64
C GLY A 139 -12.85 10.67 -7.02
N GLY A 140 -12.38 10.58 -8.26
CA GLY A 140 -11.56 9.47 -8.75
C GLY A 140 -12.34 8.20 -9.12
N PHE A 141 -13.67 8.24 -9.15
CA PHE A 141 -14.50 7.14 -9.61
C PHE A 141 -14.53 7.11 -11.15
N LYS A 142 -14.46 5.89 -11.71
CA LYS A 142 -14.53 5.65 -13.15
C LYS A 142 -15.73 4.77 -13.46
N TRP A 143 -16.47 5.12 -14.49
CA TRP A 143 -17.54 4.28 -15.02
C TRP A 143 -16.98 2.94 -15.52
N ALA A 144 -17.60 1.83 -15.11
CA ALA A 144 -17.26 0.50 -15.53
C ALA A 144 -18.49 -0.17 -16.15
N PRO A 145 -18.64 -0.15 -17.49
CA PRO A 145 -19.83 -0.65 -18.16
C PRO A 145 -20.05 -2.15 -17.96
N SER A 146 -18.97 -2.93 -17.77
CA SER A 146 -19.06 -4.37 -17.50
C SER A 146 -19.57 -4.71 -16.10
N GLN A 147 -19.66 -3.71 -15.21
CA GLN A 147 -20.16 -3.85 -13.85
C GLN A 147 -21.39 -2.98 -13.60
N ASP A 148 -21.80 -2.19 -14.60
CA ASP A 148 -22.84 -1.17 -14.50
C ASP A 148 -22.69 -0.25 -13.27
N ALA A 149 -21.44 0.08 -12.92
CA ALA A 149 -21.13 0.79 -11.68
C ALA A 149 -20.04 1.86 -11.86
N TRP A 150 -20.11 2.89 -11.03
CA TRP A 150 -18.99 3.81 -10.83
C TRP A 150 -18.04 3.23 -9.79
N GLN A 151 -16.77 3.05 -10.13
CA GLN A 151 -15.85 2.34 -9.24
C GLN A 151 -14.47 2.97 -9.13
N ARG A 152 -13.82 2.70 -8.00
CA ARG A 152 -12.38 2.97 -7.77
C ARG A 152 -11.77 1.88 -6.89
N GLN A 153 -10.44 1.84 -6.82
CA GLN A 153 -9.74 0.85 -5.99
C GLN A 153 -10.19 0.95 -4.52
N LEU A 154 -10.56 -0.19 -3.92
CA LEU A 154 -11.01 -0.29 -2.54
C LEU A 154 -9.83 -0.01 -1.59
N THR A 155 -9.85 1.16 -0.96
CA THR A 155 -8.79 1.68 -0.08
C THR A 155 -9.40 2.66 0.91
N ASP A 156 -8.67 3.02 1.97
CA ASP A 156 -9.11 4.10 2.87
C ASP A 156 -9.37 5.42 2.14
N ASN A 157 -8.57 5.72 1.11
CA ASN A 157 -8.76 6.91 0.30
C ASN A 157 -10.07 6.86 -0.52
N ALA A 158 -10.56 5.67 -0.88
CA ALA A 158 -11.85 5.52 -1.55
C ALA A 158 -13.01 5.87 -0.62
N ILE A 159 -13.00 5.34 0.60
CA ILE A 159 -13.97 5.68 1.65
C ILE A 159 -13.95 7.18 1.94
N TYR A 160 -12.75 7.75 2.11
CA TYR A 160 -12.58 9.19 2.34
C TYR A 160 -13.11 10.05 1.19
N SER A 161 -12.83 9.66 -0.05
CA SER A 161 -13.32 10.40 -1.22
C SER A 161 -14.84 10.28 -1.36
N ALA A 162 -15.40 9.11 -1.10
CA ALA A 162 -16.84 8.87 -1.13
C ALA A 162 -17.58 9.74 -0.09
N GLY A 163 -17.04 9.84 1.14
CA GLY A 163 -17.63 10.66 2.20
C GLY A 163 -17.68 12.17 1.91
N ARG A 164 -17.03 12.63 0.83
CA ARG A 164 -17.04 14.03 0.37
C ARG A 164 -18.03 14.30 -0.75
N ILE A 165 -18.68 13.28 -1.29
CA ILE A 165 -19.65 13.42 -2.37
C ILE A 165 -21.04 13.41 -1.75
N ASP A 166 -21.76 14.53 -1.87
CA ASP A 166 -22.97 14.76 -1.07
C ASP A 166 -24.12 13.80 -1.42
N PHE A 167 -24.34 13.50 -2.69
CA PHE A 167 -25.46 12.67 -3.14
C PHE A 167 -25.25 11.15 -2.99
N ILE A 168 -24.09 10.73 -2.46
CA ILE A 168 -23.83 9.32 -2.11
C ILE A 168 -23.61 9.13 -0.61
N LYS A 169 -23.93 10.14 0.21
CA LYS A 169 -23.88 10.01 1.67
C LYS A 169 -24.92 9.00 2.16
N PRO A 170 -24.62 8.25 3.23
CA PRO A 170 -25.55 7.28 3.76
C PRO A 170 -26.89 7.89 4.14
N SER A 171 -27.97 7.17 3.85
CA SER A 171 -29.34 7.59 4.18
C SER A 171 -29.67 7.49 5.67
N ASP A 172 -28.92 6.69 6.43
CA ASP A 172 -29.14 6.43 7.86
C ASP A 172 -28.60 7.54 8.80
N GLY A 173 -28.15 8.65 8.25
CA GLY A 173 -27.61 9.80 9.00
C GLY A 173 -26.19 9.62 9.50
N LYS A 174 -25.58 8.44 9.33
CA LYS A 174 -24.16 8.21 9.63
C LYS A 174 -23.28 8.68 8.49
N THR A 175 -22.03 8.96 8.78
CA THR A 175 -21.01 9.24 7.79
C THR A 175 -20.51 7.95 7.14
N VAL A 176 -20.01 8.03 5.90
CA VAL A 176 -19.40 6.89 5.19
C VAL A 176 -18.31 6.20 6.02
N ARG A 177 -17.57 6.97 6.84
CA ARG A 177 -16.51 6.45 7.70
C ARG A 177 -17.04 5.67 8.90
N GLU A 178 -18.20 6.02 9.44
CA GLU A 178 -18.83 5.33 10.57
C GLU A 178 -19.41 3.97 10.17
N HIS A 179 -19.70 3.76 8.89
CA HIS A 179 -20.06 2.45 8.34
C HIS A 179 -18.87 1.49 8.27
N GLN A 180 -17.64 2.00 8.25
CA GLN A 180 -16.48 1.13 8.10
C GLN A 180 -16.17 0.37 9.39
N PRO A 181 -15.72 -0.89 9.28
CA PRO A 181 -15.27 -1.64 10.44
C PRO A 181 -14.16 -0.87 11.17
N LYS A 182 -14.20 -0.85 12.49
CA LYS A 182 -13.14 -0.22 13.28
C LYS A 182 -11.87 -1.06 13.16
N LEU A 183 -10.72 -0.39 13.15
CA LEU A 183 -9.45 -1.09 13.32
C LEU A 183 -9.53 -1.92 14.61
N PRO A 184 -9.06 -3.18 14.60
CA PRO A 184 -8.87 -3.91 15.85
C PRO A 184 -8.02 -3.02 16.75
N ALA A 185 -8.45 -2.85 18.01
CA ALA A 185 -7.65 -2.13 18.98
C ALA A 185 -6.25 -2.76 18.95
N ARG A 186 -5.20 -1.96 18.75
CA ARG A 186 -3.85 -2.44 19.00
C ARG A 186 -3.88 -2.93 20.43
N ASP A 187 -3.69 -4.24 20.63
CA ASP A 187 -3.57 -4.81 21.95
C ASP A 187 -2.55 -3.93 22.67
N GLY A 188 -3.03 -3.21 23.69
CA GLY A 188 -2.23 -2.30 24.50
C GLY A 188 -1.33 -3.13 25.38
N GLY A 189 -0.53 -4.01 24.78
CA GLY A 189 0.41 -4.89 25.42
C GLY A 189 1.33 -4.03 26.23
N ALA A 190 1.04 -4.02 27.53
CA ALA A 190 1.87 -3.43 28.55
C ALA A 190 3.31 -3.87 28.31
N ARG A 191 4.16 -2.88 28.01
CA ARG A 191 5.60 -2.91 28.24
C ARG A 191 6.02 -1.52 28.68
#